data_AF-A0A3N7AWM7-F1
#
_entry.id   AF-A0A3N7AWM7-F1
#
_cell.length_a   1.000
_cell.length_b   1.000
_cell.length_c   1.000
_cell.angle_alpha   90.00
_cell.angle_beta   90.00
_cell.angle_gamma   90.00
#
_symmetry.space_group_name_H-M   'P 1'
#
loop_
_entity.id
_entity.type
_entity.pdbx_description
1 polymer ?
#
loop_
_entity_poly.entity_id
_entity_poly.type
_entity_poly.pdbx_seq_one_letter_code
_entity_poly.pdbx_strand_id
1 'polypeptide(L)'
;MRKIFRKEYLVMIKYILLLFTLCTTISCVTNNFSSYQPVDNLSKTKDYYEIQEPDGRVNYIKVGLNTIYNIQNDYFIYIVFKSKVKSVTNIQSTTFGKIDKSKSEKVYLKKINKMKMDTIYVSLSNKVFTFYYKENLK
;
A
#
# COMPACT_ATOMS: atom_id res chain seq x y z
N MET A 1 55.56 -10.63 -20.89
CA MET A 1 54.59 -9.65 -20.36
C MET A 1 53.12 -9.83 -20.80
N ARG A 2 52.74 -10.77 -21.69
CA ARG A 2 51.33 -10.97 -22.10
C ARG A 2 50.48 -11.90 -21.20
N LYS A 3 51.10 -12.82 -20.45
CA LYS A 3 50.36 -13.81 -19.61
C LYS A 3 49.76 -13.23 -18.33
N ILE A 4 50.39 -12.21 -17.73
CA ILE A 4 49.96 -11.60 -16.47
C ILE A 4 48.67 -10.77 -16.68
N PHE A 5 48.66 -9.92 -17.71
CA PHE A 5 47.50 -9.14 -18.14
C PHE A 5 46.23 -9.99 -18.37
N ARG A 6 46.39 -11.22 -18.88
CA ARG A 6 45.26 -12.12 -19.17
C ARG A 6 44.60 -12.68 -17.90
N LYS A 7 45.39 -12.88 -16.83
CA LYS A 7 44.90 -13.40 -15.54
C LYS A 7 44.16 -12.32 -14.76
N GLU A 8 44.71 -11.10 -14.74
CA GLU A 8 44.06 -9.94 -14.11
C GLU A 8 42.75 -9.57 -14.80
N TYR A 9 42.72 -9.62 -16.14
CA TYR A 9 41.51 -9.38 -16.92
C TYR A 9 40.41 -10.40 -16.66
N LEU A 10 40.75 -11.70 -16.56
CA LEU A 10 39.81 -12.76 -16.19
C LEU A 10 39.27 -12.58 -14.76
N VAL A 11 40.11 -12.17 -13.83
CA VAL A 11 39.73 -11.88 -12.44
C VAL A 11 38.78 -10.69 -12.38
N MET A 12 39.07 -9.61 -13.11
CA MET A 12 38.21 -8.42 -13.20
C MET A 12 36.84 -8.74 -13.80
N ILE A 13 36.78 -9.53 -14.89
CA ILE A 13 35.51 -10.00 -15.48
C ILE A 13 34.71 -10.82 -14.46
N LYS A 14 35.37 -11.67 -13.68
CA LYS A 14 34.71 -12.49 -12.66
C LYS A 14 34.08 -11.63 -11.56
N TYR A 15 34.76 -10.57 -11.12
CA TYR A 15 34.20 -9.62 -10.15
C TYR A 15 33.07 -8.77 -10.73
N ILE A 16 33.16 -8.36 -12.00
CA ILE A 16 32.09 -7.65 -12.70
C ILE A 16 30.84 -8.55 -12.80
N LEU A 17 31.01 -9.82 -13.21
CA LEU A 17 29.92 -10.80 -13.23
C LEU A 17 29.33 -11.02 -11.84
N LEU A 18 30.18 -11.14 -10.81
CA LEU A 18 29.74 -11.31 -9.42
C LEU A 18 28.92 -10.10 -8.93
N LEU A 19 29.36 -8.88 -9.27
CA LEU A 19 28.66 -7.64 -8.96
C LEU A 19 27.33 -7.55 -9.70
N PHE A 20 27.29 -7.92 -10.99
CA PHE A 20 26.05 -7.99 -11.75
C PHE A 20 25.08 -9.03 -11.15
N THR A 21 25.56 -10.20 -10.74
CA THR A 21 24.72 -11.18 -10.04
C THR A 21 24.26 -10.70 -8.67
N LEU A 22 25.09 -9.94 -7.94
CA LEU A 22 24.66 -9.32 -6.68
C LEU A 22 23.56 -8.29 -6.95
N CYS A 23 23.75 -7.41 -7.92
CA CYS A 23 22.79 -6.37 -8.30
C CYS A 23 21.46 -6.93 -8.80
N THR A 24 21.45 -8.07 -9.52
CA THR A 24 20.19 -8.73 -9.93
C THR A 24 19.50 -9.47 -8.79
N THR A 25 20.22 -9.84 -7.73
CA THR A 25 19.60 -10.41 -6.50
C THR A 25 19.09 -9.36 -5.52
N ILE A 26 19.46 -8.08 -5.69
CA ILE A 26 18.78 -6.96 -5.02
C ILE A 26 17.38 -6.90 -5.61
N SER A 27 16.49 -7.66 -4.97
CA SER A 27 15.15 -7.99 -5.44
C SER A 27 14.43 -6.74 -5.93
N CYS A 28 13.95 -6.75 -7.18
CA CYS A 28 13.06 -5.72 -7.68
C CYS A 28 11.84 -5.62 -6.76
N VAL A 29 11.87 -4.69 -5.80
CA VAL A 29 10.70 -4.37 -4.98
C VAL A 29 9.79 -3.52 -5.84
N THR A 30 8.63 -4.05 -6.19
CA THR A 30 7.60 -3.31 -6.93
C THR A 30 6.36 -3.16 -6.06
N ASN A 31 5.64 -2.05 -6.20
CA ASN A 31 4.44 -1.78 -5.42
C ASN A 31 3.23 -1.61 -6.34
N ASN A 32 2.09 -2.16 -5.93
CA ASN A 32 0.81 -1.97 -6.61
C ASN A 32 -0.27 -1.53 -5.61
N PHE A 33 -1.17 -0.65 -6.06
CA PHE A 33 -2.27 -0.16 -5.25
C PHE A 33 -3.61 -0.42 -5.93
N SER A 34 -4.46 -1.23 -5.31
CA SER A 34 -5.83 -1.49 -5.79
C SER A 34 -6.84 -0.76 -4.90
N SER A 35 -7.58 0.17 -5.50
CA SER A 35 -8.51 1.03 -4.73
C SER A 35 -9.79 0.29 -4.36
N TYR A 36 -10.29 0.55 -3.15
CA TYR A 36 -11.65 0.18 -2.79
C TYR A 36 -12.62 1.20 -3.40
N GLN A 37 -13.85 0.76 -3.63
CA GLN A 37 -14.92 1.60 -4.14
C GLN A 37 -15.84 2.00 -2.98
N PRO A 38 -16.23 3.27 -2.86
CA PRO A 38 -17.20 3.67 -1.86
C PRO A 38 -18.58 3.11 -2.23
N VAL A 39 -19.34 2.69 -1.22
CA VAL A 39 -20.77 2.35 -1.38
C VAL A 39 -21.58 3.63 -1.55
N ASP A 40 -21.19 4.67 -0.81
CA ASP A 40 -21.70 6.02 -1.01
C ASP A 40 -21.19 6.57 -2.34
N ASN A 41 -22.03 7.32 -3.07
CA ASN A 41 -21.62 7.95 -4.33
C ASN A 41 -20.74 9.19 -4.07
N LEU A 42 -19.55 8.97 -3.49
CA LEU A 42 -18.61 10.01 -3.10
C LEU A 42 -17.89 10.58 -4.33
N SER A 43 -17.80 11.91 -4.38
CA SER A 43 -16.98 12.61 -5.37
C SER A 43 -15.52 12.13 -5.29
N LYS A 44 -14.93 11.83 -6.45
CA LYS A 44 -13.55 11.34 -6.55
C LYS A 44 -12.65 12.39 -7.19
N THR A 45 -11.53 12.68 -6.54
CA THR A 45 -10.46 13.51 -7.07
C THR A 45 -9.16 12.72 -7.09
N LYS A 46 -8.67 12.38 -8.30
CA LYS A 46 -7.53 11.46 -8.49
C LYS A 46 -7.81 10.11 -7.77
N ASP A 47 -6.99 9.76 -6.79
CA ASP A 47 -7.12 8.52 -6.01
C ASP A 47 -7.87 8.68 -4.68
N TYR A 48 -8.40 9.87 -4.40
CA TYR A 48 -9.06 10.16 -3.14
C TYR A 48 -10.55 10.40 -3.34
N TYR A 49 -11.34 9.89 -2.40
CA TYR A 49 -12.75 10.19 -2.25
C TYR A 49 -12.95 11.34 -1.28
N GLU A 50 -13.86 12.23 -1.61
CA GLU A 50 -14.26 13.34 -0.76
C GLU A 50 -15.10 12.85 0.41
N ILE A 51 -14.78 13.31 1.61
CA ILE A 51 -15.55 13.05 2.83
C ILE A 51 -15.76 14.37 3.58
N GLN A 52 -16.93 14.50 4.19
CA GLN A 52 -17.26 15.65 5.02
C GLN A 52 -17.04 15.32 6.50
N GLU A 53 -16.21 16.12 7.17
CA GLU A 53 -15.99 16.02 8.62
C GLU A 53 -17.20 16.54 9.41
N PRO A 54 -17.34 16.15 10.70
CA PRO A 54 -18.45 16.62 11.55
C PRO A 54 -18.57 18.13 11.67
N ASP A 55 -17.45 18.85 11.54
CA ASP A 55 -17.39 20.31 11.61
C ASP A 55 -17.68 20.99 10.25
N GLY A 56 -18.10 20.23 9.25
CA GLY A 56 -18.45 20.72 7.91
C GLY A 56 -17.26 20.86 6.96
N ARG A 57 -16.02 20.68 7.42
CA ARG A 57 -14.85 20.75 6.55
C ARG A 57 -14.79 19.56 5.58
N VAL A 58 -14.32 19.83 4.37
CA VAL A 58 -14.08 18.80 3.36
C VAL A 58 -12.67 18.22 3.54
N ASN A 59 -12.58 16.90 3.62
CA ASN A 59 -11.32 16.16 3.60
C ASN A 59 -11.40 15.05 2.56
N TYR A 60 -10.30 14.33 2.38
CA TYR A 60 -10.12 13.38 1.30
C TYR A 60 -9.49 12.10 1.84
N ILE A 61 -10.07 10.96 1.49
CA ILE A 61 -9.63 9.63 1.93
C ILE A 61 -9.29 8.75 0.73
N LYS A 62 -8.15 8.06 0.81
CA LYS A 62 -7.76 7.01 -0.13
C LYS A 62 -7.74 5.69 0.63
N VAL A 63 -8.55 4.73 0.16
CA VAL A 63 -8.71 3.40 0.74
C VAL A 63 -8.34 2.37 -0.31
N GLY A 64 -7.43 1.45 0.02
CA GLY A 64 -7.04 0.42 -0.92
C GLY A 64 -6.16 -0.67 -0.34
N LEU A 65 -5.89 -1.66 -1.18
CA LEU A 65 -4.88 -2.67 -0.96
C LEU A 65 -3.56 -2.18 -1.53
N ASN A 66 -2.56 -2.00 -0.68
CA ASN A 66 -1.18 -1.80 -1.08
C ASN A 66 -0.43 -3.13 -1.04
N THR A 67 0.12 -3.55 -2.17
CA THR A 67 0.90 -4.79 -2.31
C THR A 67 2.35 -4.44 -2.59
N ILE A 68 3.25 -4.99 -1.78
CA ILE A 68 4.70 -4.88 -1.96
C ILE A 68 5.21 -6.24 -2.44
N TYR A 69 5.57 -6.31 -3.71
CA TYR A 69 6.15 -7.51 -4.30
C TYR A 69 7.64 -7.56 -3.96
N ASN A 70 7.98 -8.49 -3.07
CA ASN A 70 9.33 -8.85 -2.66
C ASN A 70 9.37 -10.39 -2.49
N ILE A 71 10.43 -10.96 -1.93
CA ILE A 71 10.54 -12.43 -1.71
C ILE A 71 9.36 -12.98 -0.88
N GLN A 72 8.76 -12.18 0.01
CA GLN A 72 7.68 -12.58 0.91
C GLN A 72 6.28 -12.16 0.42
N ASN A 73 6.18 -11.24 -0.54
CA ASN A 73 4.95 -10.60 -1.01
C ASN A 73 4.05 -10.11 0.14
N ASP A 74 4.24 -8.85 0.56
CA ASP A 74 3.48 -8.27 1.67
C ASP A 74 2.24 -7.53 1.19
N TYR A 75 1.08 -7.86 1.74
CA TYR A 75 -0.20 -7.20 1.46
C TYR A 75 -0.63 -6.34 2.64
N PHE A 76 -1.09 -5.12 2.36
CA PHE A 76 -1.57 -4.20 3.38
C PHE A 76 -2.89 -3.57 2.96
N ILE A 77 -3.88 -3.62 3.85
CA ILE A 77 -4.96 -2.65 3.77
C ILE A 77 -4.36 -1.30 4.17
N TYR A 78 -4.52 -0.30 3.30
CA TYR A 78 -3.92 1.01 3.43
C TYR A 78 -4.98 2.09 3.28
N ILE A 79 -5.12 2.90 4.31
CA ILE A 79 -6.07 4.00 4.38
C ILE A 79 -5.31 5.26 4.73
N VAL A 80 -5.44 6.29 3.90
CA VAL A 80 -4.78 7.57 4.12
C VAL A 80 -5.74 8.73 3.95
N PHE A 81 -5.68 9.67 4.89
CA PHE A 81 -6.37 10.94 4.80
C PHE A 81 -5.40 12.02 4.29
N LYS A 82 -5.88 12.93 3.43
CA LYS A 82 -5.05 14.03 2.91
C LYS A 82 -4.67 15.01 4.02
N SER A 83 -5.62 15.32 4.90
CA SER A 83 -5.44 16.14 6.10
C SER A 83 -5.72 15.32 7.36
N LYS A 84 -5.15 15.75 8.51
CA LYS A 84 -5.37 15.07 9.80
C LYS A 84 -6.85 15.11 10.17
N VAL A 85 -7.50 13.95 10.23
CA VAL A 85 -8.88 13.83 10.69
C VAL A 85 -8.87 13.51 12.19
N LYS A 86 -9.43 14.41 13.01
CA LYS A 86 -9.54 14.21 14.47
C LYS A 86 -10.77 13.39 14.87
N SER A 87 -11.74 13.29 13.99
CA SER A 87 -13.04 12.67 14.23
C SER A 87 -13.10 11.17 13.92
N VAL A 88 -12.02 10.54 13.42
CA VAL A 88 -12.00 9.09 13.20
C VAL A 88 -12.11 8.38 14.54
N THR A 89 -13.20 7.65 14.74
CA THR A 89 -13.46 6.90 15.97
C THR A 89 -13.02 5.45 15.83
N ASN A 90 -13.27 4.84 14.67
CA ASN A 90 -12.88 3.47 14.40
C ASN A 90 -12.70 3.22 12.89
N ILE A 91 -11.85 2.26 12.55
CA ILE A 91 -11.76 1.71 11.20
C ILE A 91 -11.76 0.19 11.30
N GLN A 92 -12.71 -0.44 10.64
CA GLN A 92 -12.94 -1.88 10.74
C GLN A 92 -13.05 -2.50 9.35
N SER A 93 -12.32 -3.57 9.11
CA SER A 93 -12.53 -4.49 7.99
C SER A 93 -13.48 -5.61 8.42
N THR A 94 -14.41 -5.99 7.53
CA THR A 94 -15.29 -7.14 7.75
C THR A 94 -14.53 -8.45 7.89
N THR A 95 -13.42 -8.60 7.15
CA THR A 95 -12.66 -9.85 7.05
C THR A 95 -11.45 -9.87 7.97
N PHE A 96 -10.77 -8.73 8.10
CA PHE A 96 -9.46 -8.63 8.75
C PHE A 96 -9.53 -7.90 10.10
N GLY A 97 -10.72 -7.49 10.53
CA GLY A 97 -10.95 -6.87 11.82
C GLY A 97 -10.50 -5.42 11.88
N LYS A 98 -10.17 -4.94 13.08
CA LYS A 98 -9.77 -3.53 13.32
C LYS A 98 -8.50 -3.17 12.55
N ILE A 99 -8.49 -1.99 11.93
CA ILE A 99 -7.33 -1.41 11.23
C ILE A 99 -6.80 -0.26 12.08
N ASP A 100 -5.63 -0.46 12.66
CA ASP A 100 -5.03 0.52 13.56
C ASP A 100 -4.30 1.64 12.82
N LYS A 101 -4.12 2.74 13.55
CA LYS A 101 -3.37 3.88 13.10
C LYS A 101 -1.88 3.53 13.03
N SER A 102 -1.23 3.96 11.95
CA SER A 102 0.21 3.82 11.79
C SER A 102 0.97 4.88 12.61
N LYS A 103 2.31 4.89 12.49
CA LYS A 103 3.15 5.96 13.05
C LYS A 103 2.83 7.35 12.46
N SER A 104 2.32 7.41 11.23
CA SER A 104 1.87 8.66 10.60
C SER A 104 0.44 8.98 11.03
N GLU A 105 0.19 10.21 11.46
CA GLU A 105 -1.11 10.61 12.01
C GLU A 105 -2.29 10.50 11.04
N LYS A 106 -1.99 10.41 9.74
CA LYS A 106 -2.97 10.40 8.66
C LYS A 106 -3.19 9.02 8.05
N VAL A 107 -2.41 8.03 8.45
CA VAL A 107 -2.35 6.72 7.80
C VAL A 107 -2.76 5.64 8.78
N TYR A 108 -3.64 4.75 8.31
CA TYR A 108 -4.07 3.55 8.98
C TYR A 108 -3.69 2.37 8.10
N LEU A 109 -3.14 1.32 8.69
CA LEU A 109 -2.66 0.18 7.92
C LEU A 109 -2.83 -1.12 8.67
N LYS A 110 -3.09 -2.19 7.93
CA LYS A 110 -3.13 -3.55 8.46
C LYS A 110 -2.47 -4.51 7.49
N LYS A 111 -1.45 -5.23 7.97
CA LYS A 111 -0.85 -6.34 7.22
C LYS A 111 -1.86 -7.48 7.13
N ILE A 112 -2.01 -8.04 5.94
CA ILE A 112 -2.85 -9.20 5.66
C ILE A 112 -2.03 -10.25 4.89
N ASN A 113 -2.44 -11.52 4.97
CA ASN A 113 -1.70 -12.61 4.31
C ASN A 113 -2.06 -12.74 2.83
N LYS A 114 -3.34 -12.58 2.51
CA LYS A 114 -3.86 -12.67 1.14
C LYS A 114 -5.10 -11.80 1.02
N MET A 115 -5.28 -11.20 -0.16
CA MET A 115 -6.50 -10.47 -0.45
C MET A 115 -7.71 -11.40 -0.57
N LYS A 116 -8.85 -10.91 -0.08
CA LYS A 116 -10.18 -11.48 -0.28
C LYS A 116 -11.16 -10.33 -0.53
N MET A 117 -12.37 -10.65 -0.97
CA MET A 117 -13.45 -9.65 -0.93
C MET A 117 -13.59 -9.12 0.49
N ASP A 118 -13.67 -7.80 0.62
CA ASP A 118 -13.72 -7.15 1.92
C ASP A 118 -14.50 -5.86 1.87
N THR A 119 -15.06 -5.47 3.01
CA THR A 119 -15.70 -4.17 3.22
C THR A 119 -15.04 -3.49 4.40
N ILE A 120 -14.67 -2.23 4.21
CA ILE A 120 -14.08 -1.36 5.23
C ILE A 120 -15.10 -0.32 5.64
N TYR A 121 -15.34 -0.23 6.94
CA TYR A 121 -16.10 0.82 7.59
C TYR A 121 -15.12 1.82 8.21
N VAL A 122 -15.21 3.08 7.78
CA VAL A 122 -14.49 4.21 8.35
C VAL A 122 -15.49 5.04 9.13
N SER A 123 -15.47 4.91 10.45
CA SER A 123 -16.36 5.63 11.34
C SER A 123 -15.75 6.96 11.72
N LEU A 124 -16.41 8.05 11.33
CA LEU A 124 -16.25 9.36 11.94
C LEU A 124 -17.28 9.55 13.05
N SER A 125 -17.09 10.58 13.89
CA SER A 125 -18.00 10.92 14.99
C SER A 125 -19.47 11.08 14.57
N ASN A 126 -19.74 11.46 13.33
CA ASN A 126 -21.07 11.77 12.80
C ASN A 126 -21.58 10.80 11.72
N LYS A 127 -20.69 10.07 11.04
CA LYS A 127 -21.02 9.27 9.86
C LYS A 127 -20.06 8.09 9.70
N VAL A 128 -20.58 6.99 9.17
CA VAL A 128 -19.78 5.84 8.75
C VAL A 128 -19.70 5.83 7.23
N PHE A 129 -18.48 5.83 6.70
CA PHE A 129 -18.23 5.66 5.27
C PHE A 129 -17.88 4.20 4.99
N THR A 130 -18.49 3.63 3.97
CA THR A 130 -18.33 2.21 3.63
C THR A 130 -17.61 2.07 2.29
N PHE A 131 -16.58 1.25 2.26
CA PHE A 131 -15.78 0.98 1.07
C PHE A 131 -15.71 -0.52 0.82
N TYR A 132 -16.05 -0.97 -0.38
CA TYR A 132 -15.97 -2.38 -0.76
C TYR A 132 -14.80 -2.63 -1.70
N TYR A 133 -14.19 -3.81 -1.54
CA TYR A 133 -13.25 -4.37 -2.47
C TYR A 133 -13.81 -5.65 -3.06
N LYS A 134 -13.88 -5.68 -4.39
CA LYS A 134 -14.15 -6.88 -5.15
C LYS A 134 -12.86 -7.27 -5.85
N GLU A 135 -12.36 -8.46 -5.55
CA GLU A 135 -11.24 -9.03 -6.32
C GLU A 135 -11.71 -9.18 -7.76
N ASN A 136 -10.98 -8.56 -8.69
CA ASN A 136 -11.22 -8.79 -10.10
C ASN A 136 -10.80 -10.24 -10.38
N LEU A 137 -11.77 -11.15 -10.40
CA LEU A 137 -11.61 -12.48 -10.99
C LEU A 137 -11.28 -12.26 -12.47
N LYS A 138 -10.00 -12.22 -12.80
CA LYS A 138 -9.49 -12.32 -14.17
C LYS A 138 -8.95 -13.72 -14.38
#